data_AF-A0A2E1LUN6-F1
#
_entry.id   AF-A0A2E1LUN6-F1
#
_cell.length_a   1.000
_cell.length_b   1.000
_cell.length_c   1.000
_cell.angle_alpha   90.00
_cell.angle_beta   90.00
_cell.angle_gamma   90.00
#
_symmetry.space_group_name_H-M   'P 1'
#
loop_
_entity.id
_entity.type
_entity.pdbx_description
1 polymer ?
#
loop_
_entity_poly.entity_id
_entity_poly.type
_entity_poly.pdbx_seq_one_letter_code
_entity_poly.pdbx_strand_id
1 'polypeptide(L)'
;METARIVQKTGATFSQDHLHSAMSASNYVTADRQAINLGIYGADLSYATIFEENAVSLTYLEVVKSLARDLGVGDVIDDNLLARAESNRARQDSLISIVSEAFLNMNQKLKSNGQEDLSGMLVAAGWVESLYLATRHQDKANDDLRSRIAEQKLVMEDVVDLVTSYEQSPGLKDMIAGLQPIVDAFDAVQKEEASNTIRKSQGAILIGGGSRYTASEEVLAQISTAVADVRNQLVK
;
A
#
# COMPACT_ATOMS: atom_id res chain seq x y z
N MET A 1 -2.52 4.11 0.49
CA MET A 1 -2.69 4.87 1.75
C MET A 1 -4.14 5.31 2.01
N GLU A 2 -4.90 5.77 1.00
CA GLU A 2 -6.31 6.17 1.20
C GLU A 2 -7.21 5.03 1.72
N THR A 3 -7.01 3.80 1.24
CA THR A 3 -7.82 2.63 1.64
C THR A 3 -7.72 2.35 3.14
N ALA A 4 -6.52 2.39 3.72
CA ALA A 4 -6.31 2.15 5.15
C ALA A 4 -6.96 3.23 6.04
N ARG A 5 -6.98 4.50 5.59
CA ARG A 5 -7.67 5.59 6.30
C ARG A 5 -9.19 5.38 6.30
N ILE A 6 -9.73 4.81 5.23
CA ILE A 6 -11.16 4.48 5.15
C ILE A 6 -11.49 3.28 6.03
N VAL A 7 -10.63 2.27 6.07
CA VAL A 7 -10.72 1.16 7.02
C VAL A 7 -10.79 1.68 8.46
N GLN A 8 -9.94 2.62 8.86
CA GLN A 8 -10.02 3.22 10.21
C GLN A 8 -11.40 3.86 10.48
N LYS A 9 -11.94 4.58 9.49
CA LYS A 9 -13.23 5.27 9.59
C LYS A 9 -14.44 4.34 9.61
N THR A 10 -14.31 3.07 9.20
CA THR A 10 -15.41 2.10 9.30
C THR A 10 -15.60 1.58 10.74
N GLY A 11 -14.74 1.97 11.68
CA GLY A 11 -14.74 1.43 13.04
C GLY A 11 -13.99 0.10 13.15
N ALA A 12 -13.21 -0.27 12.14
CA ALA A 12 -12.24 -1.34 12.27
C ALA A 12 -11.26 -1.03 13.41
N THR A 13 -10.77 -2.08 14.05
CA THR A 13 -9.75 -1.98 15.10
C THR A 13 -8.42 -2.44 14.54
N PHE A 14 -7.34 -1.89 15.07
CA PHE A 14 -5.99 -2.33 14.74
C PHE A 14 -5.80 -3.83 15.07
N SER A 15 -5.00 -4.52 14.27
CA SER A 15 -4.57 -5.89 14.53
C SER A 15 -3.09 -6.03 14.18
N GLN A 16 -2.27 -6.25 15.20
CA GLN A 16 -0.84 -6.49 15.02
C GLN A 16 -0.56 -7.82 14.31
N ASP A 17 -1.42 -8.82 14.50
CA ASP A 17 -1.29 -10.17 13.93
C ASP A 17 -1.39 -10.18 12.40
N HIS A 18 -1.94 -9.12 11.81
CA HIS A 18 -1.98 -8.98 10.36
C HIS A 18 -0.65 -8.45 9.79
N LEU A 19 0.17 -7.78 10.58
CA LEU A 19 1.40 -7.18 10.08
C LEU A 19 2.49 -8.22 9.82
N HIS A 20 3.45 -7.88 8.96
CA HIS A 20 4.60 -8.72 8.75
C HIS A 20 5.55 -8.67 9.95
N SER A 21 6.04 -9.82 10.41
CA SER A 21 6.88 -9.84 11.62
C SER A 21 8.16 -9.02 11.40
N ALA A 22 8.36 -7.98 12.22
CA ALA A 22 9.57 -7.15 12.20
C ALA A 22 10.86 -7.95 12.42
N MET A 23 10.80 -9.10 13.09
CA MET A 23 11.95 -9.98 13.30
C MET A 23 12.45 -10.64 12.01
N SER A 24 11.63 -10.68 10.95
CA SER A 24 12.00 -11.29 9.67
C SER A 24 12.91 -10.40 8.83
N ALA A 25 13.05 -9.12 9.18
CA ALA A 25 13.75 -8.13 8.37
C ALA A 25 15.20 -8.52 8.04
N SER A 26 15.91 -9.12 8.99
CA SER A 26 17.29 -9.57 8.83
C SER A 26 17.46 -10.77 7.89
N ASN A 27 16.37 -11.44 7.50
CA ASN A 27 16.41 -12.58 6.57
C ASN A 27 16.48 -12.11 5.11
N TYR A 28 16.23 -10.83 4.82
CA TYR A 28 16.21 -10.30 3.46
C TYR A 28 17.59 -9.76 3.06
N VAL A 29 18.33 -10.58 2.31
CA VAL A 29 19.75 -10.30 1.99
C VAL A 29 19.95 -9.76 0.58
N THR A 30 19.13 -10.14 -0.39
CA THR A 30 19.27 -9.66 -1.78
C THR A 30 18.54 -8.33 -1.96
N ALA A 31 19.04 -7.48 -2.88
CA ALA A 31 18.44 -6.18 -3.17
C ALA A 31 16.94 -6.30 -3.54
N ASP A 32 16.58 -7.27 -4.38
CA ASP A 32 15.19 -7.56 -4.75
C ASP A 32 14.33 -7.84 -3.51
N ARG A 33 14.80 -8.73 -2.62
CA ARG A 33 14.08 -9.07 -1.39
C ARG A 33 13.98 -7.90 -0.43
N GLN A 34 15.04 -7.09 -0.33
CA GLN A 34 15.04 -5.88 0.48
C GLN A 34 14.06 -4.84 -0.07
N ALA A 35 14.00 -4.64 -1.38
CA ALA A 35 13.08 -3.70 -2.02
C ALA A 35 11.61 -4.12 -1.84
N ILE A 36 11.31 -5.40 -2.08
CA ILE A 36 9.99 -5.98 -1.82
C ILE A 36 9.58 -5.76 -0.35
N ASN A 37 10.45 -6.13 0.60
CA ASN A 37 10.12 -6.02 2.01
C ASN A 37 10.13 -4.58 2.53
N LEU A 38 10.90 -3.67 1.91
CA LEU A 38 10.79 -2.24 2.19
C LEU A 38 9.39 -1.72 1.82
N GLY A 39 8.82 -2.18 0.71
CA GLY A 39 7.42 -1.91 0.34
C GLY A 39 6.42 -2.45 1.38
N ILE A 40 6.57 -3.72 1.77
CA ILE A 40 5.69 -4.39 2.75
C ILE A 40 5.74 -3.69 4.12
N TYR A 41 6.93 -3.55 4.70
CA TYR A 41 7.08 -2.89 5.99
C TYR A 41 6.69 -1.40 5.94
N GLY A 42 6.73 -0.78 4.76
CA GLY A 42 6.19 0.55 4.55
C GLY A 42 4.69 0.65 4.65
N ALA A 43 3.98 -0.34 4.11
CA ALA A 43 2.55 -0.46 4.29
C ALA A 43 2.20 -0.76 5.75
N ASP A 44 2.96 -1.63 6.43
CA ASP A 44 2.77 -1.92 7.87
C ASP A 44 2.99 -0.68 8.75
N LEU A 45 4.06 0.08 8.49
CA LEU A 45 4.32 1.36 9.15
C LEU A 45 3.17 2.34 8.93
N SER A 46 2.69 2.46 7.69
CA SER A 46 1.57 3.34 7.34
C SER A 46 0.29 2.91 8.06
N TYR A 47 0.02 1.61 8.12
CA TYR A 47 -1.14 1.06 8.81
C TYR A 47 -1.09 1.30 10.31
N ALA A 48 0.04 1.00 10.98
CA ALA A 48 0.22 1.32 12.39
C ALA A 48 0.06 2.83 12.67
N THR A 49 0.58 3.67 11.78
CA THR A 49 0.46 5.13 11.87
C THR A 49 -1.01 5.58 11.74
N ILE A 50 -1.74 5.01 10.78
CA ILE A 50 -3.17 5.27 10.56
C ILE A 50 -4.02 4.78 11.73
N PHE A 51 -3.56 3.81 12.52
CA PHE A 51 -4.29 3.36 13.71
C PHE A 51 -3.78 3.99 15.01
N GLU A 52 -2.86 4.96 14.93
CA GLU A 52 -2.26 5.66 16.08
C GLU A 52 -1.46 4.75 17.02
N GLU A 53 -0.97 3.62 16.50
CA GLU A 53 -0.17 2.65 17.23
C GLU A 53 1.31 3.08 17.27
N ASN A 54 1.61 4.06 18.12
CA ASN A 54 2.92 4.73 18.17
C ASN A 54 4.09 3.77 18.40
N ALA A 55 3.98 2.84 19.35
CA ALA A 55 5.07 1.89 19.66
C ALA A 55 5.33 0.92 18.50
N VAL A 56 4.26 0.49 17.83
CA VAL A 56 4.35 -0.38 16.66
C VAL A 56 4.95 0.39 15.48
N SER A 57 4.50 1.63 15.26
CA SER A 57 5.02 2.51 14.21
C SER A 57 6.53 2.74 14.36
N LEU A 58 7.02 2.99 15.58
CA LEU A 58 8.47 3.11 15.83
C LEU A 58 9.23 1.82 15.50
N THR A 59 8.65 0.67 15.81
CA THR A 59 9.26 -0.64 15.48
C THR A 59 9.42 -0.81 13.97
N TYR A 60 8.38 -0.53 13.18
CA TYR A 60 8.46 -0.63 11.72
C TYR A 60 9.32 0.46 11.08
N LEU A 61 9.38 1.65 11.68
CA LEU A 61 10.28 2.72 11.21
C LEU A 61 11.75 2.28 11.25
N GLU A 62 12.18 1.61 12.32
CA GLU A 62 13.55 1.10 12.41
C GLU A 62 13.83 0.00 11.37
N VAL A 63 12.86 -0.88 11.11
CA VAL A 63 12.97 -1.89 10.05
C VAL A 63 13.10 -1.24 8.67
N VAL A 64 12.22 -0.29 8.34
CA VAL A 64 12.23 0.48 7.10
C VAL A 64 13.56 1.22 6.94
N LYS A 65 14.07 1.84 8.00
CA LYS A 65 15.37 2.54 8.00
C LYS A 65 16.55 1.61 7.77
N SER A 66 16.51 0.39 8.32
CA SER A 66 17.53 -0.62 8.05
C SER A 66 17.54 -1.02 6.58
N LEU A 67 16.39 -1.42 6.04
CA LEU A 67 16.28 -1.86 4.64
C LEU A 67 16.62 -0.74 3.65
N ALA A 68 16.17 0.49 3.91
CA ALA A 68 16.52 1.65 3.09
C ALA A 68 18.03 1.90 3.06
N ARG A 69 18.72 1.72 4.19
CA ARG A 69 20.18 1.84 4.27
C ARG A 69 20.88 0.76 3.45
N ASP A 70 20.43 -0.49 3.56
CA ASP A 70 21.02 -1.61 2.83
C ASP A 70 20.84 -1.45 1.31
N LEU A 71 19.73 -0.83 0.88
CA LEU A 71 19.45 -0.46 -0.51
C LEU A 71 20.16 0.81 -0.98
N GLY A 72 20.90 1.51 -0.11
CA GLY A 72 21.61 2.74 -0.45
C GLY A 72 20.73 3.98 -0.61
N VAL A 73 19.51 3.96 -0.06
CA VAL A 73 18.55 5.09 -0.07
C VAL A 73 18.19 5.58 1.35
N GLY A 74 18.94 5.14 2.36
CA GLY A 74 18.71 5.48 3.76
C GLY A 74 18.95 6.96 4.10
N ASP A 75 19.63 7.71 3.24
CA ASP A 75 19.82 9.17 3.36
C ASP A 75 18.50 9.94 3.30
N VAL A 76 17.46 9.33 2.72
CA VAL A 76 16.09 9.88 2.72
C VAL A 76 15.50 9.97 4.14
N ILE A 77 15.88 9.06 5.04
CA ILE A 77 15.39 9.03 6.43
C ILE A 77 16.42 9.72 7.32
N ASP A 78 16.56 11.03 7.12
CA ASP A 78 17.52 11.88 7.82
C ASP A 78 17.01 12.35 9.19
N ASP A 79 17.90 12.99 9.96
CA ASP A 79 17.58 13.51 11.30
C ASP A 79 16.45 14.57 11.27
N ASN A 80 16.31 15.31 10.16
CA ASN A 80 15.27 16.31 10.01
C ASN A 80 13.90 15.66 9.84
N LEU A 81 13.78 14.62 9.01
CA LEU A 81 12.56 13.85 8.84
C LEU A 81 12.16 13.18 10.16
N LEU A 82 13.13 12.60 10.88
CA LEU A 82 12.89 12.00 12.19
C LEU A 82 12.42 13.03 13.23
N ALA A 83 13.02 14.22 13.27
CA ALA A 83 12.59 15.31 14.15
C ALA A 83 11.17 15.81 13.81
N ARG A 84 10.85 15.89 12.51
CA ARG A 84 9.48 16.21 12.04
C ARG A 84 8.48 15.14 12.48
N ALA A 85 8.83 13.86 12.37
CA ALA A 85 7.97 12.76 12.81
C ALA A 85 7.72 12.84 14.33
N GLU A 86 8.77 13.00 15.13
CA GLU A 86 8.68 13.07 16.59
C GLU A 86 7.86 14.27 17.06
N SER A 87 8.09 15.46 16.48
CA SER A 87 7.32 16.66 16.80
C SER A 87 5.83 16.58 16.41
N ASN A 88 5.48 15.70 15.48
CA ASN A 88 4.12 15.47 15.02
C ASN A 88 3.54 14.12 15.47
N ARG A 89 4.16 13.43 16.44
CA ARG A 89 3.72 12.10 16.91
C ARG A 89 2.27 12.05 17.42
N ALA A 90 1.73 13.19 17.89
CA ALA A 90 0.34 13.33 18.34
C ALA A 90 -0.60 13.91 17.25
N ARG A 91 -0.10 14.11 16.03
CA ARG A 91 -0.82 14.69 14.89
C ARG A 91 -0.87 13.67 13.77
N GLN A 92 -1.85 12.78 13.84
CA GLN A 92 -2.00 11.64 12.94
C GLN A 92 -1.87 12.01 11.45
N ASP A 93 -2.65 12.97 10.96
CA ASP A 93 -2.60 13.39 9.55
C ASP A 93 -1.19 13.90 9.14
N SER A 94 -0.50 14.60 10.05
CA SER A 94 0.87 15.07 9.80
C SER A 94 1.87 13.92 9.76
N LEU A 95 1.72 12.94 10.66
CA LEU A 95 2.59 11.78 10.70
C LEU A 95 2.41 10.88 9.47
N ILE A 96 1.16 10.66 9.02
CA ILE A 96 0.85 9.95 7.77
C ILE A 96 1.51 10.66 6.58
N SER A 97 1.45 11.99 6.54
CA SER A 97 2.08 12.79 5.47
C SER A 97 3.60 12.61 5.45
N ILE A 98 4.24 12.62 6.61
CA ILE A 98 5.70 12.43 6.74
C ILE A 98 6.11 11.02 6.29
N VAL A 99 5.38 9.97 6.70
CA VAL A 99 5.63 8.60 6.24
C VAL A 99 5.45 8.49 4.73
N SER A 100 4.38 9.07 4.18
CA SER A 100 4.12 9.12 2.74
C SER A 100 5.26 9.77 1.96
N GLU A 101 5.73 10.92 2.44
CA GLU A 101 6.85 11.67 1.86
C GLU A 101 8.13 10.84 1.86
N ALA A 102 8.44 10.16 2.96
CA ALA A 102 9.62 9.28 3.04
C ALA A 102 9.57 8.18 1.96
N PHE A 103 8.42 7.51 1.80
CA PHE A 103 8.28 6.45 0.78
C PHE A 103 8.39 6.97 -0.64
N LEU A 104 7.78 8.11 -0.95
CA LEU A 104 7.90 8.74 -2.26
C LEU A 104 9.35 9.12 -2.56
N ASN A 105 10.06 9.68 -1.59
CA ASN A 105 11.45 10.08 -1.74
C ASN A 105 12.39 8.86 -1.90
N MET A 106 12.19 7.78 -1.13
CA MET A 106 12.94 6.53 -1.29
C MET A 106 12.72 5.93 -2.69
N ASN A 107 11.46 5.90 -3.14
CA ASN A 107 11.11 5.43 -4.47
C ASN A 107 11.78 6.27 -5.58
N GLN A 108 11.76 7.60 -5.46
CA GLN A 108 12.42 8.50 -6.40
C GLN A 108 13.95 8.34 -6.38
N LYS A 109 14.54 8.10 -5.20
CA LYS A 109 15.99 7.87 -5.05
C LYS A 109 16.43 6.57 -5.73
N LEU A 110 15.67 5.48 -5.58
CA LEU A 110 15.95 4.24 -6.32
C LEU A 110 15.96 4.49 -7.83
N LYS A 111 14.95 5.20 -8.35
CA LYS A 111 14.90 5.55 -9.78
C LYS A 111 16.09 6.41 -10.21
N SER A 112 16.46 7.44 -9.43
CA SER A 112 17.59 8.31 -9.79
C SER A 112 18.95 7.62 -9.71
N ASN A 113 19.05 6.54 -8.93
CA ASN A 113 20.22 5.67 -8.88
C ASN A 113 20.28 4.65 -10.04
N GLY A 114 19.30 4.62 -10.95
CA GLY A 114 19.21 3.60 -12.00
C GLY A 114 18.77 2.22 -11.48
N GLN A 115 18.03 2.20 -10.37
CA GLN A 115 17.46 1.00 -9.75
C GLN A 115 15.93 1.00 -9.95
N GLU A 116 15.48 1.23 -11.18
CA GLU A 116 14.06 1.30 -11.54
C GLU A 116 13.34 -0.04 -11.31
N ASP A 117 14.06 -1.16 -11.40
CA ASP A 117 13.56 -2.49 -11.08
C ASP A 117 13.22 -2.63 -9.59
N LEU A 118 14.13 -2.23 -8.70
CA LEU A 118 13.91 -2.20 -7.24
C LEU A 118 12.78 -1.23 -6.87
N SER A 119 12.71 -0.09 -7.56
CA SER A 119 11.60 0.87 -7.41
C SER A 119 10.26 0.24 -7.77
N GLY A 120 10.18 -0.49 -8.90
CA GLY A 120 8.98 -1.22 -9.30
C GLY A 120 8.56 -2.27 -8.27
N MET A 121 9.52 -3.06 -7.76
CA MET A 121 9.28 -4.06 -6.72
C MET A 121 8.76 -3.45 -5.42
N LEU A 122 9.35 -2.34 -4.97
CA LEU A 122 8.93 -1.62 -3.77
C LEU A 122 7.47 -1.16 -3.90
N VAL A 123 7.12 -0.54 -5.03
CA VAL A 123 5.76 -0.03 -5.27
C VAL A 123 4.75 -1.17 -5.32
N ALA A 124 5.05 -2.23 -6.08
CA ALA A 124 4.16 -3.39 -6.21
C ALA A 124 3.94 -4.09 -4.86
N ALA A 125 5.01 -4.35 -4.11
CA ALA A 125 4.92 -5.02 -2.82
C ALA A 125 4.20 -4.18 -1.77
N GLY A 126 4.43 -2.86 -1.74
CA GLY A 126 3.71 -1.95 -0.85
C GLY A 126 2.22 -1.84 -1.17
N TRP A 127 1.85 -1.94 -2.45
CA TRP A 127 0.45 -2.03 -2.87
C TRP A 127 -0.19 -3.35 -2.43
N VAL A 128 0.49 -4.49 -2.64
CA VAL A 128 0.02 -5.81 -2.19
C VAL A 128 -0.24 -5.82 -0.70
N GLU A 129 0.70 -5.36 0.14
CA GLU A 129 0.50 -5.35 1.59
C GLU A 129 -0.62 -4.38 2.00
N SER A 130 -0.70 -3.21 1.37
CA SER A 130 -1.81 -2.25 1.63
C SER A 130 -3.18 -2.86 1.32
N LEU A 131 -3.31 -3.58 0.20
CA LEU A 131 -4.55 -4.26 -0.18
C LEU A 131 -4.84 -5.44 0.75
N TYR A 132 -3.82 -6.21 1.11
CA TYR A 132 -3.94 -7.29 2.08
C TYR A 132 -4.50 -6.78 3.41
N LEU A 133 -3.89 -5.74 3.99
CA LEU A 133 -4.35 -5.14 5.24
C LEU A 133 -5.78 -4.59 5.12
N ALA A 134 -6.15 -3.98 4.00
CA ALA A 134 -7.51 -3.50 3.77
C ALA A 134 -8.54 -4.64 3.73
N THR A 135 -8.24 -5.74 3.05
CA THR A 135 -9.14 -6.90 2.92
C THR A 135 -9.28 -7.70 4.20
N ARG A 136 -8.35 -7.58 5.17
CA ARG A 136 -8.51 -8.21 6.50
C ARG A 136 -9.71 -7.67 7.29
N HIS A 137 -10.22 -6.50 6.91
CA HIS A 137 -11.39 -5.88 7.55
C HIS A 137 -12.68 -6.08 6.75
N GLN A 138 -12.67 -6.96 5.74
CA GLN A 138 -13.83 -7.16 4.84
C GLN A 138 -15.08 -7.67 5.56
N ASP A 139 -14.94 -8.47 6.63
CA ASP A 139 -16.08 -9.00 7.39
C ASP A 139 -16.86 -7.90 8.13
N LYS A 140 -16.22 -6.73 8.33
CA LYS A 140 -16.82 -5.52 8.89
C LYS A 140 -17.00 -4.43 7.82
N ALA A 141 -16.83 -4.76 6.54
CA ALA A 141 -16.89 -3.77 5.48
C ALA A 141 -18.33 -3.26 5.30
N ASN A 142 -18.48 -1.95 5.49
CA ASN A 142 -19.61 -1.23 4.96
C ASN A 142 -19.44 -1.04 3.43
N ASP A 143 -20.47 -0.54 2.77
CA ASP A 143 -20.44 -0.35 1.31
C ASP A 143 -19.33 0.61 0.83
N ASP A 144 -18.89 1.54 1.70
CA ASP A 144 -17.76 2.42 1.41
C ASP A 144 -16.46 1.62 1.32
N LEU A 145 -16.11 0.82 2.33
CA LEU A 145 -14.92 -0.04 2.29
C LEU A 145 -14.96 -1.03 1.12
N ARG A 146 -16.13 -1.64 0.85
CA ARG A 146 -16.28 -2.51 -0.34
C ARG A 146 -16.00 -1.78 -1.64
N SER A 147 -16.54 -0.57 -1.80
CA SER A 147 -16.30 0.26 -2.99
C SER A 147 -14.82 0.64 -3.10
N ARG A 148 -14.14 0.95 -1.99
CA ARG A 148 -12.72 1.30 -1.99
C ARG A 148 -11.77 0.15 -2.30
N ILE A 149 -12.12 -1.06 -1.87
CA ILE A 149 -11.40 -2.27 -2.28
C ILE A 149 -11.62 -2.50 -3.78
N ALA A 150 -12.86 -2.39 -4.27
CA ALA A 150 -13.17 -2.51 -5.70
C ALA A 150 -12.43 -1.47 -6.56
N GLU A 151 -12.34 -0.22 -6.10
CA GLU A 151 -11.58 0.86 -6.75
C GLU A 151 -10.07 0.57 -6.86
N GLN A 152 -9.52 -0.35 -6.05
CA GLN A 152 -8.11 -0.76 -6.20
C GLN A 152 -7.83 -1.44 -7.55
N LYS A 153 -8.86 -1.79 -8.34
CA LYS A 153 -8.68 -2.20 -9.74
C LYS A 153 -7.88 -1.17 -10.55
N LEU A 154 -8.15 0.12 -10.37
CA LEU A 154 -7.43 1.19 -11.05
C LEU A 154 -5.96 1.26 -10.61
N VAL A 155 -5.73 1.16 -9.30
CA VAL A 155 -4.37 1.19 -8.74
C VAL A 155 -3.58 -0.06 -9.17
N MET A 156 -4.24 -1.21 -9.27
CA MET A 156 -3.66 -2.43 -9.78
C MET A 156 -3.21 -2.27 -11.23
N GLU A 157 -4.05 -1.70 -12.10
CA GLU A 157 -3.71 -1.42 -13.50
C GLU A 157 -2.44 -0.53 -13.57
N ASP A 158 -2.39 0.56 -12.80
CA ASP A 158 -1.21 1.43 -12.72
C ASP A 158 0.04 0.70 -12.20
N VAL A 159 -0.11 -0.18 -11.20
CA VAL A 159 0.99 -0.97 -10.64
C VAL A 159 1.52 -1.97 -11.67
N VAL A 160 0.63 -2.69 -12.36
CA VAL A 160 0.98 -3.67 -13.41
C VAL A 160 1.68 -2.96 -14.57
N ASP A 161 1.17 -1.81 -15.02
CA ASP A 161 1.80 -1.01 -16.07
C ASP A 161 3.21 -0.55 -15.67
N LEU A 162 3.37 -0.09 -14.42
CA LEU A 162 4.66 0.33 -13.89
C LEU A 162 5.67 -0.83 -13.91
N VAL A 163 5.32 -2.00 -13.36
CA VAL A 163 6.27 -3.12 -13.32
C VAL A 163 6.55 -3.70 -14.70
N THR A 164 5.56 -3.69 -15.60
CA THR A 164 5.71 -4.15 -16.98
C THR A 164 6.64 -3.23 -17.78
N SER A 165 6.65 -1.92 -17.50
CA SER A 165 7.55 -0.98 -18.17
C SER A 165 9.05 -1.27 -17.95
N TYR A 166 9.38 -2.07 -16.93
CA TYR A 166 10.74 -2.50 -16.59
C TYR A 166 10.91 -4.03 -16.57
N GLU A 167 10.05 -4.79 -17.27
CA GLU A 167 10.01 -6.27 -17.26
C GLU A 167 11.30 -6.97 -17.73
N GLN A 168 12.32 -6.23 -18.16
CA GLN A 168 13.57 -6.81 -18.61
C GLN A 168 14.37 -7.42 -17.45
N SER A 169 14.14 -7.02 -16.20
CA SER A 169 14.78 -7.64 -15.04
C SER A 169 14.09 -8.95 -14.64
N PRO A 170 14.84 -10.03 -14.35
CA PRO A 170 14.25 -11.30 -13.92
C PRO A 170 13.32 -11.15 -12.70
N GLY A 171 13.71 -10.36 -11.70
CA GLY A 171 12.91 -10.16 -10.50
C GLY A 171 11.57 -9.47 -10.78
N LEU A 172 11.50 -8.54 -11.74
CA LEU A 172 10.22 -7.94 -12.12
C LEU A 172 9.35 -8.89 -12.93
N LYS A 173 9.92 -9.77 -13.76
CA LYS A 173 9.14 -10.84 -14.40
C LYS A 173 8.47 -11.74 -13.38
N ASP A 174 9.21 -12.12 -12.34
CA ASP A 174 8.68 -12.94 -11.25
C ASP A 174 7.60 -12.17 -10.46
N MET A 175 7.80 -10.88 -10.22
CA MET A 175 6.78 -10.01 -9.60
C MET A 175 5.51 -9.95 -10.45
N ILE A 176 5.60 -9.68 -11.75
CA ILE A 176 4.46 -9.62 -12.67
C ILE A 176 3.69 -10.95 -12.66
N ALA A 177 4.39 -12.08 -12.80
CA ALA A 177 3.78 -13.40 -12.74
C ALA A 177 3.10 -13.65 -11.38
N GLY A 178 3.73 -13.19 -10.29
CA GLY A 178 3.19 -13.29 -8.94
C GLY A 178 1.95 -12.42 -8.71
N LEU A 179 1.77 -11.31 -9.43
CA LEU A 179 0.59 -10.44 -9.33
C LEU A 179 -0.63 -10.99 -10.09
N GLN A 180 -0.43 -11.90 -11.06
CA GLN A 180 -1.50 -12.39 -11.93
C GLN A 180 -2.73 -12.93 -11.18
N PRO A 181 -2.62 -13.70 -10.07
CA PRO A 181 -3.79 -14.16 -9.33
C PRO A 181 -4.64 -13.02 -8.76
N ILE A 182 -4.02 -11.89 -8.42
CA ILE A 182 -4.75 -10.70 -7.96
C ILE A 182 -5.45 -10.04 -9.16
N VAL A 183 -4.76 -9.94 -10.30
CA VAL A 183 -5.34 -9.42 -11.56
C VAL A 183 -6.60 -10.19 -11.94
N ASP A 184 -6.51 -11.52 -11.96
CA ASP A 184 -7.63 -12.41 -12.28
C ASP A 184 -8.80 -12.21 -11.30
N ALA A 185 -8.53 -12.00 -10.00
CA ALA A 185 -9.58 -11.74 -9.01
C ALA A 185 -10.28 -10.39 -9.23
N PHE A 186 -9.59 -9.39 -9.76
CA PHE A 186 -10.17 -8.08 -10.08
C PHE A 186 -10.98 -8.07 -11.39
N ASP A 187 -10.90 -9.08 -12.25
CA ASP A 187 -11.69 -9.14 -13.49
C ASP A 187 -13.20 -9.13 -13.23
N ALA A 188 -13.63 -9.73 -12.13
CA ALA A 188 -15.04 -9.77 -11.73
C ALA A 188 -15.56 -8.46 -11.09
N VAL A 189 -14.70 -7.46 -10.87
CA VAL A 189 -15.13 -6.14 -10.40
C VAL A 189 -15.86 -5.39 -11.50
N GLN A 190 -17.06 -4.90 -11.18
CA GLN A 190 -17.93 -4.20 -12.10
C GLN A 190 -17.66 -2.70 -12.08
N LYS A 191 -17.71 -2.09 -13.26
CA LYS A 191 -17.64 -0.64 -13.44
C LYS A 191 -19.01 -0.12 -13.84
N GLU A 192 -19.67 0.59 -12.95
CA GLU A 192 -20.93 1.27 -13.21
C GLU A 192 -20.63 2.71 -13.64
N GLU A 193 -20.97 3.08 -14.87
CA GLU A 193 -20.85 4.47 -15.32
C GLU A 193 -21.92 5.32 -14.61
N ALA A 194 -21.53 6.14 -13.63
CA ALA A 194 -22.47 7.05 -12.98
C ALA A 194 -22.80 8.22 -13.92
N SER A 195 -24.09 8.49 -14.11
CA SER A 195 -24.52 9.70 -14.81
C SER A 195 -24.10 10.95 -14.01
N ASN A 196 -23.46 11.91 -14.68
CA ASN A 196 -23.06 13.18 -14.07
C ASN A 196 -24.30 13.90 -13.50
N THR A 197 -24.41 13.93 -12.18
CA THR A 197 -25.42 14.67 -11.44
C THR A 197 -24.84 16.00 -10.96
N ILE A 198 -25.30 17.08 -11.58
CA ILE A 198 -25.02 18.44 -11.12
C ILE A 198 -26.07 18.78 -10.05
N ARG A 199 -25.65 18.91 -8.78
CA ARG A 199 -26.50 19.40 -7.68
C ARG A 199 -26.00 20.76 -7.20
N LYS A 200 -26.86 21.77 -7.20
CA LYS A 200 -26.57 23.06 -6.54
C LYS A 200 -27.07 23.01 -5.10
N SER A 201 -26.19 23.19 -4.13
CA SER A 201 -26.54 23.36 -2.72
C SER A 201 -25.73 24.50 -2.12
N GLN A 202 -26.42 25.45 -1.45
CA GLN A 202 -25.82 26.58 -0.73
C GLN A 202 -24.66 27.29 -1.46
N GLY A 203 -24.86 27.67 -2.73
CA GLY A 203 -23.87 28.42 -3.50
C GLY A 203 -22.70 27.61 -4.07
N ALA A 204 -22.60 26.31 -3.76
CA ALA A 204 -21.65 25.39 -4.36
C ALA A 204 -22.29 24.55 -5.48
N ILE A 205 -21.58 24.39 -6.60
CA ILE A 205 -21.91 23.40 -7.63
C ILE A 205 -21.26 22.08 -7.19
N LEU A 206 -22.06 21.13 -6.72
CA LEU A 206 -21.63 19.75 -6.56
C LEU A 206 -21.71 19.08 -7.94
N ILE A 207 -20.56 18.85 -8.55
CA ILE A 207 -20.45 17.92 -9.68
C ILE A 207 -20.28 16.53 -9.05
N GLY A 208 -21.37 15.79 -8.93
CA GLY A 208 -21.32 14.36 -8.63
C GLY A 208 -21.28 13.59 -9.94
N GLY A 209 -20.34 12.69 -10.11
CA GLY A 209 -20.20 11.95 -11.37
C GLY A 209 -18.81 11.38 -11.50
N GLY A 210 -18.74 10.09 -11.78
CA GLY A 210 -17.53 9.29 -11.85
C GLY A 210 -17.91 7.82 -11.85
N SER A 211 -17.21 7.00 -12.62
CA SER A 211 -17.48 5.56 -12.65
C SER A 211 -17.33 4.97 -11.24
N ARG A 212 -18.32 4.18 -10.81
CA ARG A 212 -18.32 3.51 -9.51
C ARG A 212 -17.88 2.07 -9.72
N TYR A 213 -16.91 1.63 -8.91
CA TYR A 213 -16.49 0.24 -8.90
C TYR A 213 -17.25 -0.52 -7.81
N THR A 214 -17.86 -1.63 -8.17
CA THR A 214 -18.63 -2.49 -7.26
C THR A 214 -18.14 -3.94 -7.34
N ALA A 215 -18.17 -4.62 -6.19
CA ALA A 215 -17.78 -6.02 -6.07
C ALA A 215 -18.77 -6.72 -5.14
N SER A 216 -19.16 -7.95 -5.49
CA SER A 216 -19.94 -8.80 -4.59
C SER A 216 -19.08 -9.28 -3.42
N GLU A 217 -19.70 -9.80 -2.37
CA GLU A 217 -18.97 -10.39 -1.24
C GLU A 217 -18.08 -11.56 -1.68
N GLU A 218 -18.54 -12.35 -2.65
CA GLU A 218 -17.75 -13.43 -3.24
C GLU A 218 -16.50 -12.91 -3.95
N VAL A 219 -16.63 -11.84 -4.74
CA VAL A 219 -15.48 -11.22 -5.44
C VAL A 219 -14.50 -10.61 -4.44
N LEU A 220 -14.98 -9.95 -3.39
CA LEU A 220 -14.11 -9.43 -2.33
C LEU A 220 -13.36 -10.55 -1.60
N ALA A 221 -14.03 -11.67 -1.32
CA ALA A 221 -13.39 -12.85 -0.73
C ALA A 221 -12.31 -13.43 -1.67
N GLN A 222 -12.56 -13.50 -2.97
CA GLN A 222 -11.56 -13.94 -3.96
C GLN A 222 -10.34 -13.02 -3.98
N ILE A 223 -10.54 -11.71 -4.01
CA ILE A 223 -9.46 -10.70 -3.94
C ILE A 223 -8.67 -10.88 -2.63
N SER A 224 -9.37 -11.04 -1.50
CA SER A 224 -8.78 -11.24 -0.18
C SER A 224 -7.93 -12.51 -0.07
N THR A 225 -8.37 -13.60 -0.68
CA THR A 225 -7.59 -14.84 -0.77
C THR A 225 -6.37 -14.67 -1.68
N ALA A 226 -6.56 -14.14 -2.89
CA ALA A 226 -5.49 -13.97 -3.86
C ALA A 226 -4.37 -13.07 -3.30
N VAL A 227 -4.73 -11.92 -2.71
CA VAL A 227 -3.73 -11.02 -2.13
C VAL A 227 -2.98 -11.65 -0.96
N ALA A 228 -3.65 -12.46 -0.12
CA ALA A 228 -3.00 -13.16 0.98
C ALA A 228 -2.00 -14.21 0.48
N ASP A 229 -2.36 -14.97 -0.56
CA ASP A 229 -1.48 -15.97 -1.15
C ASP A 229 -0.23 -15.35 -1.78
N VAL A 230 -0.41 -14.26 -2.54
CA VAL A 230 0.71 -13.51 -3.14
C VAL A 230 1.59 -12.90 -2.06
N ARG A 231 1.00 -12.23 -1.08
CA ARG A 231 1.72 -11.66 0.07
C ARG A 231 2.57 -12.71 0.78
N ASN A 232 2.01 -13.89 1.03
CA ASN A 232 2.71 -15.01 1.65
C ASN A 232 3.88 -15.53 0.82
N GLN A 233 3.92 -15.30 -0.49
CA GLN A 233 5.07 -15.62 -1.34
C GLN A 233 6.16 -14.55 -1.25
N LEU A 234 5.76 -13.27 -1.17
CA LEU A 234 6.68 -12.13 -1.09
C LEU A 234 7.48 -12.11 0.22
N VAL A 235 6.85 -12.49 1.34
CA VAL A 235 7.48 -12.47 2.68
C VAL A 235 8.28 -13.73 3.05
N LYS A 236 8.30 -14.74 2.18
CA LYS A 236 9.04 -16.00 2.40
C LYS A 236 10.56 -15.81 2.49
#